data_AF-A0A9W4PTJ7-F1
#
_entry.id   AF-A0A9W4PTJ7-F1
#
_cell.length_a   1.000
_cell.length_b   1.000
_cell.length_c   1.000
_cell.angle_alpha   90.00
_cell.angle_beta   90.00
_cell.angle_gamma   90.00
#
_symmetry.space_group_name_H-M   'P 1'
#
loop_
_entity.id
_entity.type
_entity.pdbx_description
1 polymer ?
#
loop_
_entity_poly.entity_id
_entity_poly.type
_entity_poly.pdbx_seq_one_letter_code
_entity_poly.pdbx_strand_id
1 'polypeptide(L)'
;MAVQNFFVITADQRDDLIAMNSPDASINPRAIDNSSPGIGININPDATGVDAGEAVTLVGKFAAPKRIVDDADYQAYVPGMITYLLDLPYALLEAETIFAPVVD
;
A
#
# COMPACT_ATOMS: atom_id res chain seq x y z
N MET A 1 18.15 1.51 6.03
CA MET A 1 17.43 0.30 5.59
C MET A 1 16.31 -0.04 6.57
N ALA A 2 15.20 0.71 6.52
CA ALA A 2 14.00 0.41 7.29
C ALA A 2 13.02 -0.39 6.42
N VAL A 3 12.78 -1.65 6.82
CA VAL A 3 11.80 -2.53 6.18
C VAL A 3 10.47 -2.39 6.92
N GLN A 4 9.38 -2.22 6.19
CA GLN A 4 8.05 -2.07 6.78
C GLN A 4 6.98 -2.68 5.87
N ASN A 5 5.79 -2.93 6.44
CA ASN A 5 4.66 -3.42 5.68
C ASN A 5 4.04 -2.27 4.87
N PHE A 6 3.85 -2.49 3.58
CA PHE A 6 3.19 -1.57 2.68
C PHE A 6 2.04 -2.26 1.96
N PHE A 7 0.90 -1.59 1.88
CA PHE A 7 -0.14 -1.95 0.93
C PHE A 7 0.36 -1.77 -0.48
N VAL A 8 0.07 -2.73 -1.36
CA VAL A 8 0.37 -2.66 -2.79
C VAL A 8 -0.92 -2.29 -3.53
N ILE A 9 -0.91 -1.10 -4.13
CA ILE A 9 -2.13 -0.39 -4.56
C ILE A 9 -2.08 -0.19 -6.07
N THR A 10 -3.16 -0.47 -6.79
CA THR A 10 -3.28 -0.17 -8.22
C THR A 10 -3.53 1.33 -8.46
N ALA A 11 -3.44 1.79 -9.71
CA ALA A 11 -3.79 3.18 -10.04
C ALA A 11 -5.26 3.50 -9.68
N ASP A 12 -6.20 2.64 -10.07
CA ASP A 12 -7.62 2.83 -9.76
C ASP A 12 -7.89 2.83 -8.24
N GLN A 13 -7.26 1.90 -7.50
CA GLN A 13 -7.37 1.85 -6.04
C GLN A 13 -6.78 3.10 -5.37
N ARG A 14 -5.71 3.68 -5.95
CA ARG A 14 -5.15 4.94 -5.46
C ARG A 14 -6.13 6.09 -5.67
N ASP A 15 -6.79 6.14 -6.82
CA ASP A 15 -7.77 7.18 -7.11
C ASP A 15 -9.00 7.06 -6.18
N ASP A 16 -9.47 5.83 -5.93
CA ASP A 16 -10.51 5.54 -4.93
C ASP A 16 -10.09 6.03 -3.53
N LEU A 17 -8.88 5.68 -3.07
CA LEU A 17 -8.38 6.09 -1.75
C LEU A 17 -8.25 7.61 -1.62
N ILE A 18 -7.79 8.30 -2.66
CA ILE A 18 -7.69 9.76 -2.67
C ILE A 18 -9.08 10.41 -2.62
N ALA A 19 -10.07 9.82 -3.28
CA ALA A 19 -11.45 10.29 -3.23
C ALA A 19 -12.09 10.15 -1.84
N MET A 20 -11.56 9.28 -0.97
CA MET A 20 -12.00 9.10 0.42
C MET A 20 -11.32 10.07 1.41
N ASN A 21 -10.40 10.92 0.96
CA ASN A 21 -9.70 11.86 1.84
C ASN A 21 -10.68 12.82 2.54
N SER A 22 -10.38 13.11 3.80
CA SER A 22 -11.07 14.11 4.61
C SER A 22 -10.11 15.22 5.03
N PRO A 23 -10.61 16.37 5.52
CA PRO A 23 -9.75 17.41 6.09
C PRO A 23 -8.89 16.94 7.28
N ASP A 24 -9.37 15.94 8.02
CA ASP A 24 -8.76 15.45 9.26
C ASP A 24 -7.84 14.23 9.06
N ALA A 25 -8.03 13.48 7.97
CA ALA A 25 -7.21 12.33 7.61
C ALA A 25 -7.15 12.16 6.08
N SER A 26 -5.93 12.08 5.53
CA SER A 26 -5.70 11.99 4.08
C SER A 26 -4.51 11.12 3.72
N ILE A 27 -4.65 10.32 2.67
CA ILE A 27 -3.61 9.47 2.11
C ILE A 27 -3.23 9.95 0.70
N ASN A 28 -1.95 9.75 0.35
CA ASN A 28 -1.47 9.85 -1.03
C ASN A 28 -0.43 8.75 -1.26
N PRO A 29 -0.86 7.54 -1.67
CA PRO A 29 0.04 6.44 -1.97
C PRO A 29 1.13 6.87 -2.97
N ARG A 30 2.38 6.55 -2.66
CA ARG A 30 3.54 6.92 -3.49
C ARG A 30 3.81 5.82 -4.51
N ALA A 31 4.15 6.20 -5.74
CA ALA A 31 4.55 5.23 -6.77
C ALA A 31 5.75 4.41 -6.30
N ILE A 32 5.76 3.12 -6.63
CA ILE A 32 6.95 2.28 -6.48
C ILE A 32 7.86 2.61 -7.66
N ASP A 33 8.91 3.39 -7.38
CA ASP A 33 9.86 3.88 -8.37
C ASP A 33 10.80 2.77 -8.81
N ASN A 34 11.32 1.96 -7.87
CA ASN A 34 12.15 0.80 -8.15
C ASN A 34 11.43 -0.48 -7.72
N SER A 35 10.83 -1.17 -8.69
CA SER A 35 10.05 -2.37 -8.46
C SER A 35 10.86 -3.66 -8.45
N SER A 36 12.17 -3.66 -8.73
CA SER A 36 12.98 -4.89 -8.85
C SER A 36 12.93 -5.73 -7.56
N PRO A 37 12.65 -7.04 -7.61
CA PRO A 37 12.58 -7.95 -8.78
C PRO A 37 11.24 -8.00 -9.53
N GLY A 38 10.29 -7.13 -9.20
CA GLY A 38 8.99 -6.97 -9.85
C GLY A 38 7.83 -7.50 -9.02
N ILE A 39 8.12 -8.19 -7.92
CA ILE A 39 7.14 -8.89 -7.07
C ILE A 39 7.43 -8.66 -5.58
N GLY A 40 6.35 -8.56 -4.80
CA GLY A 40 6.34 -8.74 -3.35
C GLY A 40 5.59 -10.02 -2.99
N ILE A 41 5.68 -10.44 -1.73
CA ILE A 41 4.85 -11.55 -1.21
C ILE A 41 3.73 -10.95 -0.38
N ASN A 42 2.48 -11.28 -0.73
CA ASN A 42 1.34 -10.87 0.05
C ASN A 42 1.37 -11.58 1.41
N ILE A 43 1.27 -10.80 2.48
CA ILE A 43 1.19 -11.29 3.86
C ILE A 43 -0.13 -10.90 4.53
N ASN A 44 -1.09 -10.39 3.76
CA ASN A 44 -2.46 -10.15 4.22
C ASN A 44 -3.32 -11.41 3.98
N PRO A 45 -3.82 -12.09 5.03
CA PRO A 45 -4.75 -13.21 4.87
C PRO A 45 -6.15 -12.79 4.38
N ASP A 46 -6.50 -11.52 4.56
CA ASP A 46 -7.84 -11.00 4.25
C ASP A 46 -7.87 -10.26 2.90
N ALA A 47 -6.76 -10.23 2.16
CA ALA A 47 -6.70 -9.57 0.86
C ALA A 47 -7.63 -10.24 -0.16
N THR A 48 -8.40 -9.42 -0.87
CA THR A 48 -9.27 -9.90 -1.93
C THR A 48 -8.47 -10.13 -3.23
N GLY A 49 -8.57 -11.34 -3.78
CA GLY A 49 -8.04 -11.67 -5.11
C GLY A 49 -6.55 -12.02 -5.17
N VAL A 50 -5.85 -12.04 -4.03
CA VAL A 50 -4.46 -12.53 -3.91
C VAL A 50 -4.34 -13.23 -2.55
N ASP A 51 -4.06 -14.54 -2.56
CA ASP A 51 -3.98 -15.30 -1.31
C ASP A 51 -2.71 -14.93 -0.52
N ALA A 52 -2.72 -15.17 0.79
CA ALA A 52 -1.50 -15.00 1.60
C ALA A 52 -0.42 -15.99 1.15
N GLY A 53 0.80 -15.49 0.96
CA GLY A 53 1.93 -16.23 0.42
C GLY A 53 2.06 -16.16 -1.10
N GLU A 54 1.06 -15.62 -1.81
CA GLU A 54 1.15 -15.42 -3.26
C GLU A 54 1.94 -14.16 -3.64
N ALA A 55 2.48 -14.18 -4.86
CA ALA A 55 3.21 -13.05 -5.40
C ALA A 55 2.26 -11.93 -5.84
N VAL A 56 2.58 -10.69 -5.46
CA VAL A 56 1.90 -9.48 -5.92
C VAL A 56 2.84 -8.66 -6.79
N THR A 57 2.40 -8.27 -7.99
CA THR A 57 3.19 -7.44 -8.91
C THR A 57 3.38 -6.03 -8.34
N LEU A 58 4.62 -5.54 -8.34
CA LEU A 58 4.97 -4.18 -7.88
C LEU A 58 5.09 -3.16 -9.03
N VAL A 59 5.34 -3.64 -10.25
CA VAL A 59 5.49 -2.78 -11.43
C VAL A 59 4.22 -1.95 -11.67
N GLY A 60 4.37 -0.63 -11.75
CA GLY A 60 3.24 0.29 -11.97
C GLY A 60 2.26 0.39 -10.80
N LYS A 61 2.66 -0.05 -9.59
CA LYS A 61 1.86 0.06 -8.38
C LYS A 61 2.31 1.23 -7.51
N PHE A 62 1.46 1.51 -6.53
CA PHE A 62 1.69 2.48 -5.47
C PHE A 62 1.80 1.75 -4.14
N ALA A 63 2.46 2.41 -3.18
CA ALA A 63 2.67 1.90 -1.85
C ALA A 63 2.21 2.91 -0.80
N ALA A 64 1.53 2.41 0.23
CA ALA A 64 1.20 3.16 1.43
C ALA A 64 1.52 2.35 2.70
N PRO A 65 2.04 2.96 3.78
CA PRO A 65 2.41 2.22 4.99
C PRO A 65 1.20 1.53 5.64
N LYS A 66 1.36 0.27 6.03
CA LYS A 66 0.31 -0.50 6.71
C LYS A 66 -0.10 0.11 8.06
N ARG A 67 0.79 0.88 8.72
CA ARG A 67 0.48 1.53 10.01
C ARG A 67 -0.73 2.46 9.97
N ILE A 68 -1.15 2.91 8.79
CA ILE A 68 -2.30 3.81 8.62
C ILE A 68 -3.57 3.20 9.22
N VAL A 69 -3.75 1.87 9.14
CA VAL A 69 -4.95 1.21 9.71
C VAL A 69 -4.97 1.20 11.24
N ASP A 70 -3.81 1.41 11.85
CA ASP A 70 -3.63 1.46 13.31
C ASP A 70 -3.68 2.91 13.84
N ASP A 71 -3.84 3.90 12.97
CA ASP A 71 -3.88 5.33 13.31
C ASP A 71 -5.30 5.77 13.73
N ALA A 72 -5.41 6.39 14.90
CA ALA A 72 -6.69 6.77 15.50
C ALA A 72 -7.46 7.81 14.67
N ASP A 73 -6.76 8.72 13.99
CA ASP A 73 -7.41 9.74 13.16
C ASP A 73 -8.04 9.08 11.92
N TYR A 74 -7.38 8.10 11.32
CA TYR A 74 -7.94 7.39 10.18
C TYR A 74 -9.13 6.53 10.57
N GLN A 75 -9.07 5.87 11.74
CA GLN A 75 -10.19 5.11 12.28
C GLN A 75 -11.41 5.99 12.60
N ALA A 76 -11.19 7.23 13.05
CA ALA A 76 -12.25 8.17 13.40
C ALA A 76 -12.87 8.87 12.18
N TYR A 77 -12.04 9.37 11.27
CA TYR A 77 -12.48 10.30 10.22
C TYR A 77 -12.66 9.65 8.84
N VAL A 78 -11.96 8.55 8.56
CA VAL A 78 -12.05 7.83 7.27
C VAL A 78 -12.17 6.31 7.45
N PRO A 79 -13.12 5.80 8.25
CA PRO A 79 -13.24 4.36 8.53
C PRO A 79 -13.45 3.52 7.26
N GLY A 80 -14.11 4.06 6.23
CA GLY A 80 -14.25 3.40 4.93
C GLY A 80 -12.91 3.18 4.21
N MET A 81 -11.96 4.11 4.36
CA MET A 81 -10.60 3.95 3.84
C MET A 81 -9.88 2.81 4.57
N ILE A 82 -10.07 2.67 5.88
CA ILE A 82 -9.49 1.58 6.65
C ILE A 82 -10.02 0.23 6.18
N THR A 83 -11.34 0.08 6.05
CA THR A 83 -11.95 -1.13 5.50
C THR A 83 -11.39 -1.45 4.12
N TYR A 84 -11.33 -0.46 3.23
CA TYR A 84 -10.78 -0.65 1.88
C TYR A 84 -9.33 -1.15 1.92
N LEU A 85 -8.47 -0.51 2.71
CA LEU A 85 -7.06 -0.88 2.82
C LEU A 85 -6.87 -2.30 3.38
N LEU A 86 -7.71 -2.72 4.34
CA LEU A 86 -7.64 -4.06 4.92
C LEU A 86 -7.98 -5.18 3.91
N ASP A 87 -8.71 -4.87 2.84
CA ASP A 87 -8.99 -5.80 1.74
C ASP A 87 -7.87 -5.86 0.68
N LEU A 88 -6.83 -5.02 0.79
CA LEU A 88 -5.72 -4.95 -0.17
C LEU A 88 -4.53 -5.84 0.25
N PRO A 89 -3.75 -6.36 -0.72
CA PRO A 89 -2.50 -7.05 -0.39
C PRO A 89 -1.51 -6.08 0.25
N TYR A 90 -0.79 -6.55 1.27
CA TYR A 90 0.39 -5.85 1.79
C TYR A 90 1.61 -6.76 1.81
N ALA A 91 2.78 -6.18 1.57
CA ALA A 91 4.06 -6.88 1.51
C ALA A 91 5.08 -6.19 2.42
N LEU A 92 6.04 -6.96 2.91
CA LEU A 92 7.19 -6.44 3.63
C LEU A 92 8.20 -5.89 2.60
N LEU A 93 8.32 -4.56 2.52
CA LEU A 93 9.16 -3.87 1.53
C LEU A 93 10.13 -2.90 2.21
N GLU A 94 11.27 -2.65 1.56
CA GLU A 94 12.23 -1.67 2.01
C GLU A 94 11.96 -0.31 1.37
N ALA A 95 11.63 0.69 2.20
CA ALA A 95 11.25 2.03 1.74
C ALA A 95 12.36 2.72 0.92
N GLU A 96 13.61 2.59 1.37
CA GLU A 96 14.78 3.17 0.71
C GLU A 96 15.03 2.56 -0.67
N THR A 97 14.60 1.31 -0.90
CA THR A 97 14.72 0.65 -2.20
C THR A 97 13.56 1.04 -3.11
N ILE A 98 12.32 0.82 -2.68
CA ILE A 98 11.14 0.97 -3.55
C ILE A 98 10.89 2.40 -4.02
N PHE A 99 11.46 3.37 -3.31
CA PHE A 99 11.34 4.80 -3.60
C PHE A 99 12.65 5.45 -4.07
N ALA A 100 13.70 4.66 -4.24
CA ALA A 100 14.91 5.13 -4.89
C ALA A 100 14.68 5.32 -6.40
N PRO A 101 15.34 6.30 -7.03
CA PRO A 101 15.37 6.39 -8.48
C PRO A 101 15.92 5.09 -9.08
N VAL A 102 15.34 4.65 -10.20
CA VAL A 102 15.94 3.57 -11.00
C VAL A 102 17.23 4.12 -11.59
N VAL A 103 18.35 3.44 -11.32
CA VAL A 103 19.63 3.74 -11.97
C VAL A 103 19.66 2.90 -13.25
N ASP A 104 19.53 3.57 -14.40
CA ASP A 104 19.67 2.95 -15.72
C ASP A 104 21.08 2.40 -15.98
#